data_AF-F0GJS0-F1
#
_entry.id   AF-F0GJS0-F1
#
_cell.length_a   1.000
_cell.length_b   1.000
_cell.length_c   1.000
_cell.angle_alpha   90.00
_cell.angle_beta   90.00
_cell.angle_gamma   90.00
#
_symmetry.space_group_name_H-M   'P 1'
#
loop_
_entity.id
_entity.type
_entity.pdbx_description
1 polymer ?
#
loop_
_entity_poly.entity_id
_entity_poly.type
_entity_poly.pdbx_seq_one_letter_code
_entity_poly.pdbx_strand_id
1 'polypeptide(L)'
;MVVASFLAKHLLIDWRAGEAWFRDTLVDADPANNAASWQWVAGCGVDAAPYFRIFNPVAQGRRFDPHGAYVRRWVPELAGLDDAAIHAPWEASTLALAAAGVRLGVDYPAP
;
A
#
# COMPACT_ATOMS: atom_id res chain seq x y z
N MET A 1 -8.30 0.44 -1.79
CA MET A 1 -8.06 1.87 -2.12
C MET A 1 -6.58 2.24 -2.17
N VAL A 2 -5.79 2.02 -1.10
CA VAL A 2 -4.35 2.38 -1.08
C VAL A 2 -3.56 1.72 -2.20
N VAL A 3 -3.69 0.40 -2.38
CA VAL A 3 -3.02 -0.36 -3.46
C VAL A 3 -3.36 0.21 -4.84
N ALA A 4 -4.64 0.47 -5.12
CA ALA A 4 -5.07 1.05 -6.39
C ALA A 4 -4.47 2.46 -6.61
N SER A 5 -4.39 3.29 -5.56
CA SER A 5 -3.76 4.60 -5.65
C SER A 5 -2.24 4.53 -5.80
N PHE A 6 -1.61 3.53 -5.20
CA PHE A 6 -0.18 3.30 -5.37
C PHE A 6 0.13 2.96 -6.83
N LEU A 7 -0.56 1.96 -7.37
CA LEU A 7 -0.42 1.53 -8.76
C LEU A 7 -0.69 2.67 -9.75
N ALA A 8 -1.83 3.34 -9.64
CA ALA A 8 -2.24 4.34 -10.64
C ALA A 8 -1.54 5.69 -10.48
N LYS A 9 -1.23 6.13 -9.25
CA LYS A 9 -0.76 7.50 -8.98
C LYS A 9 0.70 7.61 -8.55
N HIS A 10 1.29 6.57 -7.96
CA HIS A 10 2.73 6.56 -7.64
C HIS A 10 3.52 5.90 -8.76
N LEU A 11 3.06 4.74 -9.24
CA LEU A 11 3.74 3.99 -10.29
C LEU A 11 3.31 4.41 -11.71
N LEU A 12 2.25 5.22 -11.84
CA LEU A 12 1.69 5.68 -13.11
C LEU A 12 1.31 4.53 -14.08
N ILE A 13 0.95 3.38 -13.53
CA ILE A 13 0.48 2.22 -14.30
C ILE A 13 -1.01 2.40 -14.61
N ASP A 14 -1.44 2.03 -15.82
CA ASP A 14 -2.87 2.08 -16.19
C ASP A 14 -3.69 1.23 -15.19
N TRP A 15 -4.72 1.86 -14.61
CA TRP A 15 -5.59 1.23 -13.61
C TRP A 15 -6.24 -0.05 -14.10
N ARG A 16 -6.45 -0.21 -15.42
CA ARG A 16 -7.02 -1.43 -16.02
C ARG A 16 -6.16 -2.66 -15.78
N ALA A 17 -4.83 -2.51 -15.67
CA ALA A 17 -3.95 -3.62 -15.32
C ALA A 17 -4.21 -4.13 -13.89
N GLY A 18 -4.40 -3.20 -12.94
CA GLY A 18 -4.76 -3.54 -11.57
C GLY A 18 -6.16 -4.13 -11.46
N GLU A 19 -7.12 -3.59 -12.22
CA GLU A 19 -8.49 -4.11 -12.27
C GLU A 19 -8.54 -5.55 -12.80
N ALA A 20 -7.81 -5.84 -13.88
CA ALA A 20 -7.73 -7.19 -14.44
C ALA A 20 -7.14 -8.20 -13.44
N TRP A 21 -6.07 -7.82 -12.73
CA TRP A 21 -5.50 -8.67 -11.66
C TRP A 21 -6.50 -8.92 -10.53
N PHE A 22 -7.18 -7.86 -10.06
CA PHE A 22 -8.15 -7.98 -8.98
C PHE A 22 -9.36 -8.83 -9.39
N ARG A 23 -9.80 -8.71 -10.65
CA ARG A 23 -10.86 -9.55 -11.21
C ARG A 23 -10.49 -11.04 -11.22
N ASP A 24 -9.23 -11.36 -11.47
CA ASP A 24 -8.74 -12.76 -11.52
C ASP A 24 -8.47 -13.36 -10.13
N THR A 25 -8.11 -12.52 -9.16
CA THR A 25 -7.59 -12.99 -7.86
C THR A 25 -8.52 -12.78 -6.67
N LEU A 26 -9.53 -11.90 -6.78
CA LEU A 26 -10.49 -11.68 -5.71
C LEU A 26 -11.65 -12.67 -5.79
N VAL A 27 -11.95 -13.31 -4.66
CA VAL A 27 -13.10 -14.21 -4.51
C VAL A 27 -14.44 -13.48 -4.65
N ASP A 28 -14.47 -12.18 -4.34
CA ASP A 28 -15.64 -11.30 -4.38
C ASP A 28 -15.59 -10.34 -5.57
N ALA A 29 -14.84 -10.67 -6.63
CA ALA A 29 -14.75 -9.85 -7.82
C ALA A 29 -16.13 -9.63 -8.46
N ASP A 30 -16.55 -8.36 -8.55
CA ASP A 30 -17.77 -7.94 -9.22
C ASP A 30 -17.46 -6.97 -10.37
N PRO A 31 -17.95 -7.22 -11.59
CA PRO A 31 -17.63 -6.39 -12.75
C PRO A 31 -17.96 -4.90 -12.60
N ALA A 32 -19.04 -4.55 -11.88
CA ALA A 32 -19.47 -3.17 -11.72
C ALA A 32 -18.72 -2.48 -10.57
N ASN A 33 -18.66 -3.12 -9.39
CA ASN A 33 -18.01 -2.57 -8.21
C ASN A 33 -16.50 -2.42 -8.41
N ASN A 34 -15.84 -3.39 -9.02
CA ASN A 34 -14.40 -3.33 -9.27
C ASN A 34 -14.08 -2.19 -10.23
N ALA A 35 -14.73 -2.14 -11.40
CA ALA A 35 -14.49 -1.10 -12.39
C ALA A 35 -14.77 0.30 -11.83
N ALA A 36 -15.89 0.50 -11.13
CA ALA A 36 -16.24 1.78 -10.53
C ALA A 36 -15.21 2.21 -9.45
N SER A 37 -14.79 1.29 -8.59
CA SER A 37 -13.81 1.58 -7.53
C SER A 37 -12.43 1.93 -8.10
N TRP A 38 -11.99 1.23 -9.15
CA TRP A 38 -10.72 1.52 -9.81
C TRP A 38 -10.73 2.87 -10.52
N GLN A 39 -11.82 3.18 -11.24
CA GLN A 39 -12.03 4.49 -11.87
C GLN A 39 -12.01 5.62 -10.84
N TRP A 40 -12.76 5.45 -9.74
CA TRP A 40 -12.81 6.43 -8.65
C TRP A 40 -11.43 6.72 -8.07
N VAL A 41 -10.62 5.68 -7.83
CA VAL A 41 -9.26 5.86 -7.29
C VAL A 41 -8.33 6.50 -8.33
N ALA A 42 -8.41 6.09 -9.61
CA ALA A 42 -7.61 6.65 -10.70
C ALA A 42 -7.96 8.11 -11.03
N GLY A 43 -9.11 8.59 -10.56
CA GLY A 43 -9.57 9.95 -10.80
C GLY A 43 -10.24 10.13 -12.16
N CYS A 44 -10.85 9.07 -12.69
CA CYS A 44 -11.66 9.10 -13.89
C CYS A 44 -13.04 8.48 -13.63
N GLY A 45 -13.99 8.68 -14.54
CA GLY A 45 -15.36 8.21 -14.36
C GLY A 45 -16.22 9.14 -13.51
N VAL A 46 -17.35 8.63 -13.04
CA VAL A 46 -18.38 9.41 -12.35
C VAL A 46 -17.98 9.63 -10.89
N ASP A 47 -18.04 10.89 -10.44
CA ASP A 47 -17.77 11.30 -9.04
C ASP A 47 -16.41 10.82 -8.49
N ALA A 48 -15.41 10.76 -9.37
CA ALA A 48 -14.10 10.24 -9.02
C ALA A 48 -13.37 11.13 -8.03
N ALA A 49 -12.53 10.53 -7.17
CA ALA A 49 -11.60 11.31 -6.37
C ALA A 49 -10.74 12.19 -7.29
N PRO A 50 -10.52 13.48 -6.96
CA PRO A 50 -9.72 14.34 -7.81
C PRO A 50 -8.36 13.71 -8.15
N TYR A 51 -7.89 13.86 -9.39
CA TYR A 51 -6.65 13.21 -9.85
C TYR A 51 -5.47 13.48 -8.90
N PHE A 52 -5.31 14.73 -8.44
CA PHE A 52 -4.27 15.16 -7.50
C PHE A 52 -4.41 14.59 -6.07
N ARG A 53 -5.52 13.92 -5.72
CA ARG A 53 -5.69 13.25 -4.43
C ARG A 53 -4.94 11.93 -4.44
N ILE A 54 -3.73 11.93 -3.86
CA ILE A 54 -2.87 10.75 -3.71
C ILE A 54 -2.96 10.24 -2.28
N PHE A 55 -3.22 8.94 -2.11
CA PHE A 55 -3.21 8.33 -0.77
C PHE A 55 -1.77 8.02 -0.35
N ASN A 56 -1.25 8.76 0.63
CA ASN A 56 0.07 8.49 1.22
C ASN A 56 0.04 7.16 2.02
N PRO A 57 0.77 6.10 1.62
CA PRO A 57 0.71 4.80 2.27
C PRO A 57 1.07 4.85 3.76
N VAL A 58 2.07 5.64 4.15
CA VAL A 58 2.52 5.79 5.55
C VAL A 58 1.42 6.40 6.41
N ALA A 59 0.79 7.48 5.94
CA ALA A 59 -0.28 8.15 6.68
C ALA A 59 -1.54 7.26 6.78
N GLN A 60 -1.83 6.46 5.75
CA GLN A 60 -2.92 5.48 5.79
C GLN A 60 -2.61 4.33 6.77
N GLY A 61 -1.38 3.80 6.74
CA GLY A 61 -0.91 2.77 7.68
C GLY A 61 -1.03 3.22 9.13
N ARG A 62 -0.49 4.40 9.47
CA ARG A 62 -0.61 4.97 10.83
C ARG A 62 -2.07 5.16 11.28
N ARG A 63 -2.99 5.45 10.36
CA ARG A 63 -4.41 5.65 10.67
C ARG A 63 -5.19 4.33 10.82
N PHE A 64 -4.97 3.37 9.95
CA PHE A 64 -5.79 2.16 9.84
C PHE A 64 -5.15 0.90 10.44
N ASP A 65 -3.85 0.94 10.72
CA ASP A 65 -3.07 -0.11 11.38
C ASP A 65 -2.07 0.51 12.39
N PRO A 66 -2.55 1.23 13.42
CA PRO A 66 -1.68 2.04 14.30
C PRO A 66 -0.61 1.22 15.04
N HIS A 67 -0.82 -0.08 15.24
CA HIS A 67 0.11 -1.00 15.89
C HIS A 67 0.87 -1.91 14.91
N GLY A 68 0.70 -1.67 13.61
CA GLY A 68 1.35 -2.46 12.56
C GLY A 68 0.93 -3.93 12.53
N ALA A 69 -0.12 -4.35 13.22
CA ALA A 69 -0.49 -5.76 13.38
C ALA A 69 -0.78 -6.42 12.03
N TYR A 70 -1.35 -5.68 11.09
CA TYR A 70 -1.56 -6.16 9.72
C TYR A 70 -0.22 -6.33 8.99
N VAL A 71 0.67 -5.34 9.06
CA VAL A 71 2.00 -5.41 8.43
C VAL A 71 2.83 -6.55 9.02
N ARG A 72 2.91 -6.70 10.35
CA ARG A 72 3.67 -7.79 11.01
C ARG A 72 3.20 -9.17 10.58
N ARG A 73 1.90 -9.32 10.30
CA ARG A 73 1.31 -10.59 9.87
C ARG A 73 1.68 -10.95 8.43
N TRP A 74 1.65 -9.96 7.53
CA TRP A 74 1.81 -10.19 6.09
C TRP A 74 3.21 -9.90 5.54
N VAL A 75 4.04 -9.21 6.33
CA VAL A 75 5.44 -8.86 6.04
C VAL A 75 6.27 -9.21 7.29
N PRO A 76 6.43 -10.51 7.60
CA PRO A 76 7.03 -10.98 8.86
C PRO A 76 8.49 -10.54 9.04
N GLU A 77 9.22 -10.24 7.96
CA GLU A 77 10.57 -9.68 8.01
C GLU A 77 10.62 -8.32 8.70
N LEU A 78 9.53 -7.55 8.72
CA LEU A 78 9.43 -6.27 9.43
C LEU A 78 8.86 -6.42 10.85
N ALA A 79 8.53 -7.63 11.29
CA ALA A 79 7.79 -7.85 12.53
C ALA A 79 8.54 -7.45 13.81
N GLY A 80 9.85 -7.22 13.74
CA GLY A 80 10.66 -6.73 14.85
C GLY A 80 10.71 -5.21 15.01
N LEU A 81 10.22 -4.43 14.03
CA LEU A 81 10.23 -2.95 14.11
C LEU A 81 9.23 -2.45 15.14
N ASP A 82 9.42 -1.25 15.70
CA ASP A 82 8.40 -0.64 16.55
C ASP A 82 7.21 -0.09 15.74
N ASP A 83 6.15 0.31 16.43
CA ASP A 83 4.93 0.84 15.82
C ASP A 83 5.16 2.17 15.06
N ALA A 84 6.19 2.94 15.44
CA ALA A 84 6.53 4.20 14.81
C ALA A 84 7.23 4.01 13.45
N ALA A 85 8.06 2.97 13.35
CA ALA A 85 8.90 2.66 12.19
C ALA A 85 8.24 1.69 11.21
N ILE A 86 7.30 0.83 11.63
CA ILE A 86 6.79 -0.26 10.81
C ILE A 86 6.15 0.18 9.47
N HIS A 87 5.57 1.38 9.42
CA HIS A 87 4.97 1.93 8.20
C HIS A 87 5.94 2.72 7.33
N ALA A 88 7.13 3.06 7.83
CA ALA A 88 8.19 3.73 7.09
C ALA A 88 9.59 3.23 7.53
N PRO A 89 9.94 1.96 7.24
CA PRO A 89 11.20 1.37 7.71
C PRO A 89 12.46 2.13 7.27
N TRP A 90 12.41 2.83 6.13
CA TRP A 90 13.50 3.66 5.61
C TRP A 90 13.77 4.94 6.40
N GLU A 91 12.83 5.37 7.25
CA GLU A 91 13.02 6.50 8.17
C GLU A 91 13.61 6.05 9.51
N ALA A 92 13.65 4.74 9.78
CA ALA A 92 14.17 4.20 11.02
C ALA A 92 15.70 4.34 11.11
N SER A 93 16.21 4.54 12.31
CA SER A 93 17.65 4.60 12.54
C SER A 93 18.32 3.25 12.20
N THR A 94 19.59 3.29 11.78
CA THR A 94 20.39 2.08 11.53
C THR A 94 20.41 1.15 12.74
N LEU A 95 20.41 1.70 13.95
CA LEU A 95 20.37 0.92 15.19
C LEU A 95 19.03 0.20 15.37
N ALA A 96 17.91 0.89 15.11
CA ALA A 96 16.58 0.30 15.19
C ALA A 96 16.39 -0.82 14.15
N LEU A 97 16.85 -0.59 12.91
CA LEU A 97 16.83 -1.60 11.85
C LEU A 97 17.68 -2.82 12.23
N ALA A 98 18.90 -2.61 12.75
CA ALA A 98 19.76 -3.70 13.20
C ALA A 98 19.16 -4.48 14.38
N ALA A 99 18.55 -3.80 15.36
CA ALA A 99 17.87 -4.44 16.49
C ALA A 99 16.66 -5.28 16.05
N ALA A 100 15.94 -4.84 15.01
CA ALA A 100 14.85 -5.58 14.39
C ALA A 100 15.32 -6.66 13.41
N GLY A 101 16.62 -6.75 13.11
CA GLY A 101 17.17 -7.71 12.15
C GLY A 101 16.85 -7.40 10.68
N VAL A 102 16.56 -6.13 10.35
CA VAL A 102 16.14 -5.71 9.00
C VAL A 102 17.30 -5.03 8.26
N ARG A 103 17.63 -5.52 7.05
CA ARG A 103 18.53 -4.82 6.11
C ARG A 103 17.76 -4.36 4.89
N LEU A 104 17.63 -3.05 4.72
CA LEU A 104 16.98 -2.48 3.54
C LEU A 104 17.77 -2.78 2.27
N GLY A 105 17.08 -3.13 1.19
CA GLY A 105 17.64 -3.59 -0.08
C GLY A 105 18.07 -5.06 -0.10
N VAL A 106 18.01 -5.77 1.04
CA VAL A 106 18.34 -7.20 1.12
C VAL A 106 17.16 -7.99 1.68
N ASP A 107 16.71 -7.67 2.89
CA ASP A 107 15.60 -8.37 3.55
C ASP A 107 14.25 -7.72 3.22
N TYR A 108 14.24 -6.39 3.03
CA TYR A 108 13.06 -5.63 2.62
C TYR A 108 13.48 -4.52 1.64
N PRO A 109 12.76 -4.26 0.53
CA PRO A 109 13.20 -3.31 -0.49
C PRO A 109 13.24 -1.86 0.02
N ALA A 110 14.07 -1.04 -0.64
CA ALA A 110 13.96 0.41 -0.52
C ALA A 110 12.73 0.92 -1.30
N PRO A 111 12.14 2.06 -0.90
CA PRO A 111 11.04 2.70 -1.63
C PRO A 111 11.38 3.03 -3.09
#